data_AF-A0A382L139-F1
#
_entry.id   AF-A0A382L139-F1
#
_cell.length_a   1.000
_cell.length_b   1.000
_cell.length_c   1.000
_cell.angle_alpha   90.00
_cell.angle_beta   90.00
_cell.angle_gamma   90.00
#
_symmetry.space_group_name_H-M   'P 1'
#
loop_
_entity.id
_entity.type
_entity.pdbx_description
1 polymer ?
#
loop_
_entity_poly.entity_id
_entity_poly.type
_entity_poly.pdbx_seq_one_letter_code
_entity_poly.pdbx_strand_id
1 'polypeptide(L)'
;MVACAWRNPGPWLVLACLLVSGCASGGSRPLADQQDYSSQAYYRTSMPPWDVSGNLEQTLSAVLRVQVQGFYDTYVFEEGVAPTIDELRGVDSDVLSRSSDEDTSTLIRAATAVLVASVGGRGTLVTTEHGITLPDTTIAFFSSEDLSRSGTRRIQTVS
;
A
#
# COMPACT_ATOMS: atom_id res chain seq x y z
N MET A 1 51.86 62.47 2.65
CA MET A 1 50.88 62.43 3.75
C MET A 1 49.54 62.91 3.22
N VAL A 2 48.62 61.99 2.93
CA VAL A 2 47.23 62.30 2.58
C VAL A 2 46.37 61.61 3.63
N ALA A 3 45.72 62.41 4.47
CA ALA A 3 44.80 61.91 5.49
C ALA A 3 43.45 61.61 4.84
N CYS A 4 43.10 60.34 4.72
CA CYS A 4 41.74 59.93 4.35
C CYS A 4 40.82 60.13 5.55
N ALA A 5 39.92 61.10 5.45
CA ALA A 5 38.84 61.31 6.41
C ALA A 5 37.85 60.13 6.33
N TRP A 6 37.77 59.36 7.41
CA TRP A 6 36.77 58.30 7.58
C TRP A 6 35.41 58.94 7.86
N ARG A 7 34.56 58.95 6.82
CA ARG A 7 33.17 59.37 6.91
C ARG A 7 32.36 58.14 7.31
N ASN A 8 31.74 58.19 8.49
CA ASN A 8 30.91 57.12 9.06
C ASN A 8 29.89 56.61 8.02
N PRO A 9 30.01 55.36 7.54
CA PRO A 9 28.96 54.78 6.71
C PRO A 9 27.77 54.51 7.62
N GLY A 10 26.62 55.11 7.31
CA GLY A 10 25.39 54.89 8.08
C GLY A 10 25.04 53.40 8.17
N PRO A 11 24.23 53.00 9.17
CA PRO A 11 23.89 51.60 9.45
C PRO A 11 23.25 50.88 8.24
N TRP A 12 22.76 51.63 7.26
CA TRP A 12 22.19 51.11 6.02
C TRP A 12 23.23 50.50 5.06
N LEU A 13 24.47 51.01 5.06
CA LEU A 13 25.56 50.47 4.24
C LEU A 13 26.08 49.14 4.80
N VAL A 14 26.05 48.97 6.12
CA VAL A 14 26.40 47.70 6.78
C VAL A 14 25.34 46.62 6.49
N LEU A 15 24.05 47.01 6.47
CA LEU A 15 22.95 46.10 6.14
C LEU A 15 22.98 45.65 4.67
N ALA A 16 23.37 46.54 3.76
CA ALA A 16 23.50 46.23 2.33
C ALA A 16 24.64 45.24 2.06
N CYS A 17 25.77 45.35 2.76
CA CYS A 17 26.87 44.39 2.63
C CYS A 17 26.52 42.99 3.16
N LEU A 18 25.70 42.89 4.21
CA LEU A 18 25.23 41.60 4.75
C LEU A 18 24.27 40.85 3.80
N LEU A 19 23.50 41.57 2.99
CA LEU A 19 22.56 40.97 2.04
C LEU A 19 23.25 40.42 0.76
N VAL A 20 24.42 40.94 0.39
CA VAL A 20 25.13 40.50 -0.84
C VAL A 20 26.06 39.30 -0.60
N SER A 21 26.48 39.04 0.65
CA SER A 21 27.27 37.83 0.99
C SER A 21 26.44 36.53 1.05
N GLY A 22 25.11 36.59 0.90
CA GLY A 22 24.23 35.42 0.97
C GLY A 22 24.08 34.60 -0.32
N CYS A 23 24.58 35.07 -1.47
CA CYS A 23 24.31 34.43 -2.77
C CYS A 23 25.55 33.84 -3.49
N ALA A 24 26.71 33.78 -2.82
CA ALA A 24 27.94 33.22 -3.39
C ALA A 24 28.38 31.89 -2.75
N SER A 25 27.48 31.16 -2.07
CA SER A 25 27.68 29.72 -1.87
C SER A 25 27.28 28.97 -3.15
N GLY A 26 27.95 29.30 -4.25
CA GLY A 26 28.08 28.38 -5.37
C GLY A 26 28.90 27.21 -4.86
N GLY A 27 28.21 26.24 -4.23
CA GLY A 27 28.81 25.01 -3.76
C GLY A 27 29.48 24.36 -4.95
N SER A 28 30.81 24.41 -4.97
CA SER A 28 31.63 23.48 -5.72
C SER A 28 31.15 22.11 -5.26
N ARG A 29 30.29 21.46 -6.07
CA ARG A 29 30.06 20.03 -5.94
C ARG A 29 31.46 19.43 -5.99
N PRO A 30 31.93 18.75 -4.93
CA PRO A 30 33.16 18.00 -5.07
C PRO A 30 32.96 17.10 -6.28
N LEU A 31 33.91 17.15 -7.23
CA LEU A 31 34.00 16.16 -8.30
C LEU A 31 33.81 14.82 -7.60
N ALA A 32 32.73 14.12 -7.95
CA ALA A 32 32.28 12.96 -7.22
C ALA A 32 33.48 12.08 -6.93
N ASP A 33 33.71 11.98 -5.63
CA ASP A 33 34.63 11.11 -4.95
C ASP A 33 34.71 9.80 -5.74
N GLN A 34 35.91 9.41 -6.13
CA GLN A 34 36.21 8.07 -6.58
C GLN A 34 36.09 7.18 -5.33
N GLN A 35 34.85 7.02 -4.86
CA GLN A 35 34.51 6.32 -3.65
C GLN A 35 34.96 4.88 -3.82
N ASP A 36 35.78 4.42 -2.88
CA ASP A 36 36.26 3.05 -2.84
C ASP A 36 35.05 2.12 -2.64
N TYR A 37 34.51 1.60 -3.73
CA TYR A 37 33.27 0.80 -3.82
C TYR A 37 33.41 -0.60 -3.20
N SER A 38 34.42 -0.86 -2.36
CA SER A 38 34.79 -2.19 -1.87
C SER A 38 33.97 -2.69 -0.66
N SER A 39 33.06 -1.88 -0.09
CA SER A 39 32.40 -2.16 1.19
C SER A 39 30.85 -2.19 1.17
N GLN A 40 30.19 -1.75 0.09
CA GLN A 40 28.72 -1.74 -0.03
C GLN A 40 28.25 -2.67 -1.15
N ALA A 41 27.13 -3.37 -0.95
CA ALA A 41 26.50 -4.17 -1.99
C ALA A 41 25.80 -3.23 -2.98
N TYR A 42 26.38 -3.04 -4.18
CA TYR A 42 25.83 -2.18 -5.22
C TYR A 42 25.10 -2.98 -6.30
N TYR A 43 23.96 -2.48 -6.75
CA TYR A 43 23.31 -2.95 -7.97
C TYR A 43 23.89 -2.21 -9.16
N ARG A 44 24.50 -2.95 -10.11
CA ARG A 44 25.14 -2.38 -11.31
C ARG A 44 24.57 -3.00 -12.57
N THR A 45 24.49 -2.20 -13.63
CA THR A 45 24.19 -2.69 -14.98
C THR A 45 25.38 -3.45 -15.58
N SER A 46 25.10 -4.35 -16.53
CA SER A 46 26.13 -5.15 -17.18
C SER A 46 26.96 -4.38 -18.21
N MET A 47 26.35 -3.46 -18.98
CA MET A 47 27.08 -2.59 -19.92
C MET A 47 26.25 -1.38 -20.38
N PRO A 48 26.79 -0.14 -20.31
CA PRO A 48 27.98 0.24 -19.55
C PRO A 48 27.78 -0.05 -18.05
N PRO A 49 28.84 -0.18 -17.23
CA PRO A 49 28.68 -0.43 -15.80
C PRO A 49 28.42 0.88 -15.04
N TRP A 50 27.16 1.16 -14.73
CA TRP A 50 26.74 2.27 -13.86
C TRP A 50 26.02 1.73 -12.63
N ASP A 51 26.18 2.45 -11.52
CA ASP A 51 25.47 2.17 -10.28
C ASP A 51 24.00 2.60 -10.41
N VAL A 52 23.07 1.69 -10.10
CA VAL A 52 21.62 1.93 -10.11
C VAL A 52 21.00 1.77 -8.72
N SER A 53 21.81 1.61 -7.68
CA SER A 53 21.36 1.37 -6.31
C SER A 53 20.40 2.48 -5.83
N GLY A 54 20.77 3.76 -6.02
CA GLY A 54 19.89 4.88 -5.67
C GLY A 54 18.58 4.93 -6.48
N ASN A 55 18.63 4.56 -7.77
CA ASN A 55 17.42 4.49 -8.60
C ASN A 55 16.49 3.37 -8.15
N LEU A 56 17.05 2.23 -7.74
CA LEU A 56 16.28 1.11 -7.21
C LEU A 56 15.69 1.44 -5.85
N GLU A 57 16.44 2.04 -4.93
CA GLU A 57 15.93 2.50 -3.64
C GLU A 57 14.77 3.47 -3.82
N GLN A 58 14.92 4.45 -4.72
CA GLN A 58 13.85 5.39 -5.04
C GLN A 58 12.64 4.68 -5.65
N THR A 59 12.85 3.74 -6.57
CA THR A 59 11.76 2.98 -7.20
C THR A 59 11.02 2.12 -6.18
N LEU A 60 11.75 1.40 -5.32
CA LEU A 60 11.19 0.54 -4.28
C LEU A 60 10.45 1.34 -3.20
N SER A 61 10.84 2.59 -2.95
CA SER A 61 10.12 3.47 -2.02
C SER A 61 8.69 3.79 -2.46
N ALA A 62 8.39 3.67 -3.76
CA ALA A 62 7.05 3.85 -4.30
C ALA A 62 6.21 2.55 -4.29
N VAL A 63 6.82 1.40 -3.99
CA VAL A 63 6.15 0.10 -3.92
C VAL A 63 5.68 -0.14 -2.49
N LEU A 64 4.37 -0.26 -2.30
CA LEU A 64 3.73 -0.39 -1.01
C LEU A 64 2.99 -1.71 -0.91
N ARG A 65 2.92 -2.26 0.31
CA ARG A 65 2.05 -3.40 0.62
C ARG A 65 0.71 -2.88 1.14
N VAL A 66 -0.38 -3.27 0.49
CA VAL A 66 -1.74 -3.00 0.94
C VAL A 66 -2.30 -4.27 1.55
N GLN A 67 -2.89 -4.16 2.73
CA GLN A 67 -3.57 -5.25 3.41
C GLN A 67 -5.03 -4.87 3.61
N VAL A 68 -5.94 -5.75 3.21
CA VAL A 68 -7.37 -5.62 3.43
C VAL A 68 -7.84 -6.75 4.34
N GLN A 69 -8.80 -6.43 5.20
CA GLN A 69 -9.36 -7.37 6.16
C GLN A 69 -10.88 -7.25 6.12
N GLY A 70 -11.55 -8.38 5.90
CA GLY A 70 -13.00 -8.52 6.01
C GLY A 70 -13.34 -9.35 7.23
N PHE A 71 -14.43 -8.99 7.88
CA PHE A 71 -15.02 -9.73 8.99
C PHE A 71 -16.39 -10.20 8.52
N TYR A 72 -16.67 -11.49 8.68
CA TYR A 72 -17.91 -12.11 8.24
C TYR A 72 -18.52 -12.90 9.38
N ASP A 73 -19.83 -12.72 9.56
CA ASP A 73 -20.61 -13.60 10.43
C ASP A 73 -20.91 -14.89 9.65
N THR A 74 -20.39 -15.99 10.17
CA THR A 74 -20.40 -17.29 9.51
C THR A 74 -21.42 -18.19 10.17
N TYR A 75 -22.45 -18.54 9.41
CA TYR A 75 -23.51 -19.45 9.81
C TYR A 75 -23.18 -20.85 9.34
N VAL A 76 -23.12 -21.80 10.26
CA VAL A 76 -22.89 -23.23 9.97
C VAL A 76 -24.21 -23.98 10.10
N PHE A 77 -24.52 -24.83 9.14
CA PHE A 77 -25.74 -25.63 9.12
C PHE A 77 -25.43 -27.12 9.23
N GLU A 78 -26.28 -27.85 9.94
CA GLU A 78 -26.33 -29.31 9.87
C GLU A 78 -27.10 -29.77 8.63
N GLU A 79 -26.66 -30.87 8.02
CA GLU A 79 -27.19 -31.36 6.74
C GLU A 79 -28.72 -31.54 6.73
N GLY A 80 -29.32 -31.94 7.85
CA GLY A 80 -30.75 -32.19 7.98
C GLY A 80 -31.63 -30.93 7.86
N VAL A 81 -31.10 -29.77 8.25
CA VAL A 81 -31.80 -28.48 8.29
C VAL A 81 -31.19 -27.44 7.33
N ALA A 82 -30.12 -27.82 6.64
CA ALA A 82 -29.36 -26.96 5.75
C ALA A 82 -30.21 -26.38 4.62
N PRO A 83 -30.16 -25.05 4.41
CA PRO A 83 -30.92 -24.41 3.37
C PRO A 83 -30.37 -24.70 1.98
N THR A 84 -31.22 -24.52 0.98
CA THR A 84 -30.81 -24.46 -0.43
C THR A 84 -30.48 -23.03 -0.84
N ILE A 85 -29.84 -22.86 -2.00
CA ILE A 85 -29.54 -21.53 -2.54
C ILE A 85 -30.80 -20.70 -2.81
N ASP A 86 -31.90 -21.35 -3.19
CA ASP A 86 -33.16 -20.67 -3.48
C ASP A 86 -33.85 -20.19 -2.20
N GLU A 87 -33.73 -20.95 -1.10
CA GLU A 87 -34.21 -20.53 0.22
C GLU A 87 -33.44 -19.31 0.74
N LEU A 88 -32.12 -19.26 0.56
CA LEU A 88 -31.31 -18.08 0.95
C LEU A 88 -31.60 -16.84 0.11
N ARG A 89 -32.01 -17.00 -1.16
CA ARG A 89 -32.38 -15.88 -2.03
C ARG A 89 -33.81 -15.39 -1.80
N GLY A 90 -34.62 -16.18 -1.10
CA GLY A 90 -36.00 -15.88 -0.77
C GLY A 90 -36.13 -14.72 0.21
N VAL A 91 -37.38 -14.30 0.44
CA VAL A 91 -37.73 -13.20 1.36
C VAL A 91 -37.82 -13.68 2.82
N ASP A 92 -37.69 -14.98 3.07
CA ASP A 92 -37.71 -15.53 4.42
C ASP A 92 -36.44 -15.12 5.17
N SER A 93 -36.55 -14.08 6.00
CA SER A 93 -35.48 -13.56 6.83
C SER A 93 -35.00 -14.52 7.92
N ASP A 94 -35.70 -15.66 8.09
CA ASP A 94 -35.47 -16.60 9.19
C ASP A 94 -34.64 -17.83 8.76
N VAL A 95 -34.09 -17.84 7.54
CA VAL A 95 -33.29 -18.98 7.08
C VAL A 95 -32.01 -19.15 7.90
N LEU A 96 -31.38 -18.05 8.30
CA LEU A 96 -30.13 -18.08 9.07
C LEU A 96 -30.34 -18.57 10.50
N SER A 97 -31.54 -18.42 11.10
CA SER A 97 -31.82 -18.91 12.46
C SER A 97 -31.84 -20.44 12.58
N ARG A 98 -31.83 -21.15 11.43
CA ARG A 98 -31.66 -22.60 11.35
C ARG A 98 -30.20 -23.04 11.50
N SER A 99 -29.25 -22.11 11.64
CA SER A 99 -27.84 -22.46 11.85
C SER A 99 -27.66 -23.21 13.17
N SER A 100 -26.78 -24.21 13.14
CA SER A 100 -26.37 -24.92 14.35
C SER A 100 -25.31 -24.15 15.13
N ASP A 101 -24.55 -23.30 14.45
CA ASP A 101 -23.47 -22.49 15.03
C ASP A 101 -23.32 -21.16 14.29
N GLU A 102 -22.74 -20.17 14.98
CA GLU A 102 -22.41 -18.84 14.48
C GLU A 102 -21.01 -18.45 14.95
N ASP A 103 -20.12 -18.13 14.01
CA ASP A 103 -18.74 -17.72 14.32
C ASP A 103 -18.36 -16.49 13.48
N THR A 104 -17.41 -15.68 13.95
CA THR A 104 -16.88 -14.57 13.16
C THR A 104 -15.60 -15.01 12.44
N SER A 105 -15.69 -15.16 11.13
CA SER A 105 -14.52 -15.46 10.31
C SER A 105 -13.83 -14.18 9.82
N THR A 106 -12.50 -14.24 9.73
CA THR A 106 -11.68 -13.12 9.26
C THR A 106 -10.99 -13.52 7.97
N LEU A 107 -11.21 -12.76 6.89
CA LEU A 107 -10.50 -12.93 5.62
C LEU A 107 -9.48 -11.82 5.46
N ILE A 108 -8.20 -12.18 5.38
CA ILE A 108 -7.10 -11.26 5.15
C ILE A 108 -6.56 -11.47 3.73
N ARG A 109 -6.47 -10.39 2.96
CA ARG A 109 -5.74 -10.37 1.68
C ARG A 109 -4.67 -9.30 1.71
N ALA A 110 -3.60 -9.55 0.97
CA ALA A 110 -2.52 -8.61 0.77
C ALA A 110 -2.20 -8.47 -0.71
N ALA A 111 -1.92 -7.25 -1.13
CA ALA A 111 -1.57 -6.90 -2.49
C ALA A 111 -0.37 -5.94 -2.49
N THR A 112 0.26 -5.84 -3.65
CA THR A 112 1.29 -4.83 -3.91
C THR A 112 0.65 -3.68 -4.68
N ALA A 113 0.87 -2.47 -4.19
CA ALA A 113 0.42 -1.25 -4.83
C ALA A 113 1.60 -0.34 -5.18
N VAL A 114 1.43 0.49 -6.21
CA VAL A 114 2.42 1.49 -6.63
C VAL A 114 1.87 2.88 -6.38
N LEU A 115 2.63 3.73 -5.70
CA LEU A 115 2.32 5.14 -5.52
C LEU A 115 2.58 5.90 -6.83
N VAL A 116 1.50 6.41 -7.45
CA VAL A 116 1.58 7.12 -8.74
C VAL A 116 1.47 8.65 -8.59
N ALA A 117 0.91 9.13 -7.49
CA ALA A 117 0.84 10.56 -7.19
C ALA A 117 0.81 10.80 -5.69
N SER A 118 1.36 11.94 -5.25
CA SER A 118 1.25 12.43 -3.87
C SER A 118 1.07 13.94 -3.90
N VAL A 119 -0.09 14.44 -3.45
CA VAL A 119 -0.41 15.87 -3.40
C VAL A 119 -1.02 16.19 -2.05
N GLY A 120 -0.41 17.12 -1.30
CA GLY A 120 -0.95 17.59 -0.02
C GLY A 120 -1.12 16.48 1.04
N GLY A 121 -0.22 15.50 1.07
CA GLY A 121 -0.28 14.36 2.00
C GLY A 121 -1.28 13.27 1.59
N ARG A 122 -1.95 13.40 0.44
CA ARG A 122 -2.80 12.35 -0.14
C ARG A 122 -2.05 11.62 -1.23
N GLY A 123 -1.94 10.30 -1.10
CA GLY A 123 -1.35 9.43 -2.11
C GLY A 123 -2.42 8.79 -3.00
N THR A 124 -2.11 8.62 -4.27
CA THR A 124 -2.88 7.78 -5.21
C THR A 124 -2.09 6.50 -5.46
N LEU A 125 -2.74 5.36 -5.19
CA LEU A 125 -2.15 4.03 -5.33
C LEU A 125 -2.82 3.29 -6.48
N VAL A 126 -2.03 2.53 -7.23
CA VAL A 126 -2.52 1.59 -8.24
C VAL A 126 -2.18 0.17 -7.79
N THR A 127 -3.19 -0.71 -7.76
CA THR A 127 -3.08 -2.11 -7.35
C THR A 127 -3.97 -2.99 -8.21
N THR A 128 -3.81 -4.30 -8.12
CA THR A 128 -4.74 -5.26 -8.73
C THR A 128 -6.03 -5.34 -7.92
N GLU A 129 -7.17 -5.40 -8.62
CA GLU A 129 -8.50 -5.49 -8.00
C GLU A 129 -8.65 -6.75 -7.12
N HIS A 130 -8.31 -7.92 -7.65
CA HIS A 130 -8.44 -9.19 -6.93
C HIS A 130 -7.65 -9.26 -5.60
N GLY A 131 -6.64 -8.41 -5.45
CA GLY A 131 -5.81 -8.33 -4.24
C GLY A 131 -6.43 -7.50 -3.12
N ILE A 132 -7.41 -6.64 -3.43
CA ILE A 132 -8.06 -5.74 -2.47
C ILE A 132 -9.58 -5.94 -2.37
N THR A 133 -10.21 -6.54 -3.38
CA THR A 133 -11.64 -6.82 -3.36
C THR A 133 -11.90 -8.12 -2.60
N LEU A 134 -12.74 -8.01 -1.58
CA LEU A 134 -13.27 -9.13 -0.81
C LEU A 134 -14.68 -9.43 -1.32
N PRO A 135 -15.08 -10.71 -1.41
CA PRO A 135 -16.45 -11.06 -1.81
C PRO A 135 -17.44 -10.58 -0.73
N ASP A 136 -18.63 -10.15 -1.15
CA ASP A 136 -19.68 -9.73 -0.20
C ASP A 136 -20.26 -10.93 0.59
N THR A 137 -20.21 -12.12 0.00
CA THR A 137 -20.70 -13.36 0.61
C THR A 137 -19.92 -14.56 0.08
N THR A 138 -19.63 -15.52 0.93
CA THR A 138 -19.02 -16.80 0.62
C THR A 138 -19.95 -17.94 1.05
N ILE A 139 -20.08 -18.95 0.21
CA ILE A 139 -21.00 -20.07 0.42
C ILE A 139 -20.24 -21.37 0.20
N ALA A 140 -20.24 -22.26 1.20
CA ALA A 140 -19.75 -23.63 1.06
C ALA A 140 -20.92 -24.61 0.99
N PHE A 141 -20.79 -25.63 0.16
CA PHE A 141 -21.78 -26.69 -0.02
C PHE A 141 -21.25 -27.98 0.58
N PHE A 142 -22.18 -28.86 1.02
CA PHE A 142 -21.82 -30.23 1.35
C PHE A 142 -21.21 -30.96 0.13
N SER A 143 -20.33 -31.92 0.39
CA SER A 143 -19.61 -32.65 -0.66
C SER A 143 -20.58 -33.46 -1.55
N SER A 144 -20.16 -33.71 -2.79
CA SER A 144 -21.02 -34.21 -3.86
C SER A 144 -21.45 -35.68 -3.76
N GLU A 145 -20.98 -36.43 -2.75
CA GLU A 145 -21.31 -37.86 -2.62
C GLU A 145 -22.79 -38.09 -2.26
N ASP A 146 -23.45 -37.09 -1.66
CA ASP A 146 -24.86 -37.16 -1.25
C ASP A 146 -25.85 -36.50 -2.24
N LEU A 147 -25.38 -36.04 -3.41
CA LEU A 147 -26.22 -35.37 -4.44
C LEU A 147 -27.20 -36.31 -5.17
N SER A 148 -27.27 -37.58 -4.78
CA SER A 148 -28.06 -38.61 -5.47
C SER A 148 -29.55 -38.63 -5.11
N ARG A 149 -30.02 -37.81 -4.14
CA ARG A 149 -31.43 -37.84 -3.67
C ARG A 149 -32.26 -36.58 -3.87
N SER A 150 -31.66 -35.43 -4.09
CA SER A 150 -32.38 -34.17 -4.32
C SER A 150 -31.51 -33.30 -5.20
N GLY A 151 -31.96 -32.95 -6.40
CA GLY A 151 -31.15 -32.27 -7.43
C GLY A 151 -30.64 -30.87 -7.07
N THR A 152 -30.78 -30.43 -5.81
CA THR A 152 -30.42 -29.10 -5.31
C THR A 152 -29.32 -29.21 -4.25
N ARG A 153 -28.22 -28.50 -4.44
CA ARG A 153 -27.10 -28.48 -3.49
C ARG A 153 -27.51 -27.79 -2.19
N ARG A 154 -27.26 -28.46 -1.06
CA ARG A 154 -27.44 -27.89 0.28
C ARG A 154 -26.21 -27.13 0.73
N ILE A 155 -26.44 -26.09 1.51
CA ILE A 155 -25.43 -25.15 1.96
C ILE A 155 -24.95 -25.54 3.36
N GLN A 156 -23.64 -25.73 3.50
CA GLN A 156 -23.00 -26.05 4.76
C GLN A 156 -22.66 -24.80 5.55
N THR A 157 -22.10 -23.79 4.87
CA THR A 157 -21.76 -22.51 5.50
C THR A 157 -22.11 -21.32 4.62
N VAL A 158 -22.48 -20.22 5.26
CA VAL A 158 -22.65 -18.90 4.65
C VAL A 158 -21.88 -17.91 5.50
N SER A 159 -21.00 -17.12 4.88
CA SER A 159 -20.29 -16.01 5.51
C SER A 159 -20.44 -14.75 4.69
#